data_AF-A0A158RES5-F1
#
_entry.id   AF-A0A158RES5-F1
#
_cell.length_a   1.000
_cell.length_b   1.000
_cell.length_c   1.000
_cell.angle_alpha   90.00
_cell.angle_beta   90.00
_cell.angle_gamma   90.00
#
_symmetry.space_group_name_H-M   'P 1'
#
loop_
_entity.id
_entity.type
_entity.pdbx_description
1 polymer ?
#
loop_
_entity_poly.entity_id
_entity_poly.type
_entity_poly.pdbx_seq_one_letter_code
_entity_poly.pdbx_strand_id
1 'polypeptide(L)'
;MLLLVSEVLSECGVPYTHLFAMSPFRRRKRVRGSAQRNKGIEWIRTHPLPNTEKGIVFFADDDNTYDPRIFIEMRTTQLGSTWPVGLVGGSKWEGCITDPKDRSKIIDFWCIFRPWRQFPFDMAAFAVNARLFTLFPTARFDYHRALEQEGLILSQLGFQSAYDLEPKADGCSKILVWHTQTRTPSFVPYFGFQPPPPSFV
;
A
#
# COMPACT_ATOMS: atom_id res chain seq x y z
N MET A 1 4.82 23.62 -1.60
CA MET A 1 4.63 22.18 -1.28
C MET A 1 5.62 21.29 -2.04
N LEU A 2 5.83 21.45 -3.35
CA LEU A 2 6.83 20.65 -4.10
C LEU A 2 8.27 20.86 -3.61
N LEU A 3 8.62 22.06 -3.13
CA LEU A 3 9.95 22.35 -2.56
C LEU A 3 10.20 21.53 -1.28
N LEU A 4 9.25 21.50 -0.34
CA LEU A 4 9.38 20.76 0.92
C LEU A 4 9.64 19.26 0.70
N VAL A 5 8.88 18.61 -0.18
CA VAL A 5 9.08 17.18 -0.46
C VAL A 5 10.42 16.93 -1.15
N SER A 6 10.82 17.83 -2.06
CA SER A 6 12.10 17.69 -2.77
C SER A 6 13.30 17.79 -1.83
N GLU A 7 13.25 18.69 -0.86
CA GLU A 7 14.29 18.88 0.16
C GLU A 7 14.41 17.65 1.07
N VAL A 8 13.29 17.17 1.63
CA VAL A 8 13.26 15.94 2.45
C VAL A 8 13.85 14.74 1.68
N LEU A 9 13.50 14.57 0.41
CA LEU A 9 14.03 13.48 -0.40
C LEU A 9 15.53 13.63 -0.68
N SER A 10 16.02 14.86 -0.87
CA SER A 10 17.45 15.11 -1.11
C SER A 10 18.32 14.77 0.11
N GLU A 11 17.74 14.83 1.32
CA GLU A 11 18.43 14.56 2.58
C GLU A 11 18.25 13.12 3.09
N CYS A 12 17.30 12.34 2.56
CA CYS A 12 16.91 11.06 3.17
C CYS A 12 17.92 9.91 2.98
N GLY A 13 18.86 10.05 2.04
CA GLY A 13 19.91 9.06 1.77
C GLY A 13 19.42 7.74 1.14
N VAL A 14 18.16 7.65 0.72
CA VAL A 14 17.56 6.47 0.07
C VAL A 14 17.32 6.78 -1.41
N PRO A 15 17.62 5.87 -2.35
CA PRO A 15 17.28 6.07 -3.76
C PRO A 15 15.76 6.28 -3.94
N TYR A 16 15.38 7.32 -4.67
CA TYR A 16 13.98 7.68 -4.87
C TYR A 16 13.69 8.12 -6.31
N THR A 17 12.42 8.11 -6.67
CA THR A 17 11.90 8.83 -7.83
C THR A 17 10.76 9.73 -7.36
N HIS A 18 10.92 11.04 -7.54
CA HIS A 18 9.92 12.01 -7.13
C HIS A 18 8.88 12.20 -8.25
N LEU A 19 7.68 11.67 -8.04
CA LEU A 19 6.55 11.77 -8.96
C LEU A 19 5.43 12.62 -8.36
N PHE A 20 4.59 13.18 -9.23
CA PHE A 20 3.41 13.95 -8.82
C PHE A 20 2.21 13.58 -9.69
N ALA A 21 1.04 13.51 -9.06
CA ALA A 21 -0.25 13.43 -9.73
C ALA A 21 -1.30 14.19 -8.91
N MET A 22 -2.11 14.99 -9.58
CA MET A 22 -3.23 15.69 -8.93
C MET A 22 -4.42 14.74 -8.81
N SER A 23 -4.98 14.62 -7.60
CA SER A 23 -6.23 13.89 -7.41
C SER A 23 -7.40 14.66 -8.03
N PRO A 24 -8.26 14.03 -8.84
CA PRO A 24 -9.41 14.71 -9.42
C PRO A 24 -10.39 15.16 -8.35
N PHE A 25 -11.01 16.32 -8.54
CA PHE A 25 -12.06 16.81 -7.65
C PHE A 25 -13.29 15.90 -7.72
N ARG A 26 -13.77 15.41 -6.57
CA ARG A 26 -14.98 14.58 -6.47
C ARG A 26 -15.88 15.02 -5.31
N ARG A 27 -17.17 15.28 -5.60
CA ARG A 27 -18.18 15.74 -4.62
C ARG A 27 -18.65 14.68 -3.62
N ARG A 28 -18.57 13.38 -3.95
CA ARG A 28 -19.15 12.29 -3.13
C ARG A 28 -18.12 11.56 -2.28
N LYS A 29 -17.46 10.54 -2.83
CA LYS A 29 -16.44 9.74 -2.12
C LYS A 29 -15.04 10.16 -2.56
N ARG A 30 -14.21 10.54 -1.59
CA ARG A 30 -12.78 10.79 -1.81
C ARG A 30 -12.04 9.46 -1.74
N VAL A 31 -11.80 8.83 -2.90
CA VAL A 31 -10.75 7.81 -3.01
C VAL A 31 -9.41 8.54 -2.95
N ARG A 32 -8.58 8.20 -1.97
CA ARG A 32 -7.26 8.81 -1.78
C ARG A 32 -6.20 7.93 -2.43
N GLY A 33 -5.14 8.54 -2.94
CA GLY A 33 -3.96 7.83 -3.44
C GLY A 33 -4.08 7.22 -4.83
N SER A 34 -5.27 6.99 -5.41
CA SER A 34 -5.39 6.28 -6.70
C SER A 34 -4.60 6.95 -7.84
N ALA A 35 -4.63 8.29 -7.94
CA ALA A 35 -3.87 9.01 -8.98
C ALA A 35 -2.37 8.78 -8.82
N GLN A 36 -1.89 8.84 -7.58
CA GLN A 36 -0.48 8.76 -7.21
C GLN A 36 0.05 7.32 -7.35
N ARG A 37 -0.71 6.33 -6.88
CA ARG A 37 -0.39 4.90 -7.08
C ARG A 37 -0.33 4.56 -8.58
N ASN A 38 -1.29 5.06 -9.37
CA ASN A 38 -1.27 4.87 -10.83
C ASN A 38 -0.06 5.55 -11.49
N LYS A 39 0.41 6.69 -10.96
CA LYS A 39 1.61 7.35 -11.47
C LYS A 39 2.87 6.53 -11.20
N GLY A 40 2.95 5.88 -10.03
CA GLY A 40 4.00 4.89 -9.73
C GLY A 40 3.95 3.68 -10.67
N ILE A 41 2.76 3.13 -10.93
CA ILE A 41 2.58 2.02 -11.88
C ILE A 41 3.01 2.41 -13.30
N GLU A 42 2.66 3.62 -13.76
CA GLU A 42 3.10 4.15 -15.07
C GLU A 42 4.63 4.26 -15.14
N TRP A 43 5.26 4.73 -14.06
CA TRP A 43 6.71 4.81 -13.99
C TRP A 43 7.37 3.42 -14.08
N ILE A 44 6.86 2.43 -13.35
CA ILE A 44 7.35 1.05 -13.42
C ILE A 44 7.24 0.48 -14.86
N ARG A 45 6.15 0.77 -15.57
CA ARG A 45 5.96 0.33 -16.96
C ARG A 45 6.94 0.94 -17.95
N THR A 46 7.36 2.18 -17.70
CA THR A 46 8.32 2.91 -18.54
C THR A 46 9.77 2.63 -18.14
N HIS A 47 9.98 1.98 -17.00
CA HIS A 47 11.29 1.56 -16.48
C HIS A 47 11.27 0.06 -16.11
N PRO A 48 10.96 -0.83 -17.06
CA PRO A 48 10.86 -2.26 -16.78
C PRO A 48 12.23 -2.81 -16.36
N LEU A 49 12.21 -3.68 -15.36
CA LEU A 49 13.41 -4.39 -14.92
C LEU A 49 13.87 -5.39 -16.00
N PRO A 50 15.20 -5.64 -16.11
CA PRO A 50 15.72 -6.72 -16.93
C PRO A 50 15.08 -8.07 -16.56
N ASN A 51 14.93 -8.97 -17.53
CA ASN A 51 14.34 -10.30 -17.30
C ASN A 51 15.10 -11.16 -16.27
N THR A 52 16.36 -10.82 -15.99
CA THR A 52 17.24 -11.46 -15.00
C THR A 52 17.05 -10.93 -13.59
N GLU A 53 16.32 -9.82 -13.42
CA GLU A 53 16.10 -9.17 -12.14
C GLU A 53 14.68 -9.36 -11.62
N LYS A 54 14.55 -9.29 -10.29
CA LYS A 54 13.28 -9.42 -9.59
C LYS A 54 13.01 -8.16 -8.79
N GLY A 55 11.89 -7.51 -9.09
CA GLY A 55 11.40 -6.35 -8.35
C GLY A 55 10.07 -6.66 -7.67
N ILE A 56 9.87 -6.06 -6.51
CA ILE A 56 8.63 -6.19 -5.72
C ILE A 56 8.01 -4.81 -5.57
N VAL A 57 6.70 -4.73 -5.76
CA VAL A 57 5.90 -3.53 -5.53
C VAL A 57 5.07 -3.73 -4.28
N PHE A 58 5.24 -2.80 -3.34
CA PHE A 58 4.44 -2.69 -2.12
C PHE A 58 3.83 -1.30 -2.05
N PHE A 59 2.52 -1.22 -1.82
CA PHE A 59 1.80 0.06 -1.70
C PHE A 59 1.79 0.51 -0.24
N ALA A 60 2.76 1.35 0.13
CA ALA A 60 2.91 1.88 1.48
C ALA A 60 2.34 3.30 1.59
N ASP A 61 1.29 3.48 2.39
CA ASP A 61 0.75 4.80 2.74
C ASP A 61 1.67 5.48 3.79
N ASP A 62 1.70 6.81 3.83
CA ASP A 62 2.70 7.61 4.55
C ASP A 62 2.50 7.71 6.07
N ASP A 63 1.34 7.29 6.57
CA ASP A 63 0.95 7.35 7.98
C ASP A 63 1.00 6.00 8.70
N ASN A 64 1.15 4.91 7.95
CA ASN A 64 1.22 3.55 8.46
C ASN A 64 2.55 3.29 9.19
N THR A 65 2.60 2.19 9.94
CA THR A 65 3.82 1.75 10.64
C THR A 65 4.28 0.40 10.11
N TYR A 66 5.57 0.31 9.79
CA TYR A 66 6.19 -0.85 9.14
C TYR A 66 7.35 -1.38 9.99
N ASP A 67 7.26 -2.64 10.41
CA ASP A 67 8.41 -3.34 10.97
C ASP A 67 9.39 -3.68 9.83
N PRO A 68 10.70 -3.37 9.93
CA PRO A 68 11.65 -3.62 8.85
C PRO A 68 11.67 -5.06 8.33
N ARG A 69 11.28 -6.04 9.15
CA ARG A 69 11.20 -7.45 8.75
C ARG A 69 10.20 -7.69 7.62
N ILE A 70 9.16 -6.85 7.46
CA ILE A 70 8.22 -7.00 6.35
C ILE A 70 8.90 -6.87 4.98
N PHE A 71 9.94 -6.05 4.88
CA PHE A 71 10.71 -5.87 3.64
C PHE A 71 11.60 -7.07 3.32
N ILE A 72 11.94 -7.88 4.31
CA ILE A 72 12.62 -9.17 4.12
C ILE A 72 11.62 -10.21 3.64
N GLU A 73 10.46 -10.27 4.28
CA GLU A 73 9.37 -11.20 3.92
C GLU A 73 8.93 -11.04 2.45
N MET A 74 8.62 -9.81 2.03
CA MET A 74 8.10 -9.54 0.68
C MET A 74 9.15 -9.71 -0.43
N ARG A 75 10.46 -9.67 -0.11
CA ARG A 75 11.54 -9.78 -1.11
C ARG A 75 11.50 -11.12 -1.87
N THR A 76 10.94 -12.15 -1.24
CA THR A 76 10.87 -13.50 -1.80
C THR A 76 9.63 -13.76 -2.67
N THR A 77 8.67 -12.84 -2.72
CA THR A 77 7.38 -12.99 -3.42
C THR A 77 7.55 -13.34 -4.90
N GLN A 78 7.03 -14.47 -5.37
CA GLN A 78 7.16 -14.90 -6.77
C GLN A 78 6.18 -14.15 -7.67
N LEU A 79 4.90 -14.17 -7.33
CA LEU A 79 3.85 -13.45 -8.05
C LEU A 79 3.16 -12.43 -7.14
N GLY A 80 2.59 -12.91 -6.05
CA GLY A 80 1.89 -12.08 -5.06
C GLY A 80 1.95 -12.74 -3.71
N SER A 81 2.00 -11.92 -2.66
CA SER A 81 2.12 -12.36 -1.28
C SER A 81 1.23 -11.55 -0.36
N THR A 82 0.82 -12.14 0.76
CA THR A 82 -0.02 -11.49 1.76
C THR A 82 0.41 -11.79 3.19
N TRP A 83 -0.02 -10.94 4.13
CA TRP A 83 0.23 -11.03 5.56
C TRP A 83 -0.85 -10.30 6.38
N PRO A 84 -0.96 -10.54 7.69
CA PRO A 84 -1.84 -9.79 8.58
C PRO A 84 -1.43 -8.32 8.75
N VAL A 85 -2.42 -7.45 8.85
CA VAL A 85 -2.26 -6.02 9.18
C VAL A 85 -2.96 -5.72 10.50
N GLY A 86 -2.28 -5.00 11.39
CA GLY A 86 -2.80 -4.57 12.68
C GLY A 86 -3.60 -3.27 12.59
N LEU A 87 -4.52 -3.07 13.55
CA LEU A 87 -5.30 -1.84 13.74
C LEU A 87 -6.08 -1.39 12.50
N VAL A 88 -6.72 -2.34 11.80
CA VAL A 88 -7.37 -2.10 10.51
C VAL A 88 -8.80 -2.64 10.50
N GLY A 89 -9.67 -2.05 9.68
CA GLY A 89 -11.06 -2.52 9.51
C GLY A 89 -11.94 -2.42 10.77
N GLY A 90 -11.52 -1.66 11.78
CA GLY A 90 -12.17 -1.65 13.10
C GLY A 90 -11.83 -2.85 13.98
N SER A 91 -10.86 -3.68 13.57
CA SER A 91 -10.34 -4.84 14.29
C SER A 91 -8.95 -4.56 14.87
N LYS A 92 -8.52 -5.41 15.81
CA LYS A 92 -7.11 -5.46 16.25
C LYS A 92 -6.19 -5.89 15.11
N TRP A 93 -6.68 -6.74 14.22
CA TRP A 93 -5.98 -7.17 13.00
C TRP A 93 -6.97 -7.73 11.97
N GLU A 94 -6.59 -7.72 10.70
CA GLU A 94 -7.25 -8.45 9.61
C GLU A 94 -6.18 -9.13 8.73
N GLY A 95 -6.51 -10.23 8.07
CA GLY A 95 -5.60 -10.91 7.14
C GLY A 95 -5.79 -12.42 7.03
N CYS A 96 -4.85 -13.06 6.33
CA CYS A 96 -4.82 -14.49 6.06
C CYS A 96 -4.74 -15.34 7.33
N ILE A 97 -5.35 -16.53 7.25
CA ILE A 97 -5.23 -17.63 8.20
C ILE A 97 -4.71 -18.84 7.41
N THR A 98 -3.61 -19.45 7.87
CA THR A 98 -3.02 -20.63 7.21
C THR A 98 -3.38 -21.93 7.90
N ASP A 99 -3.23 -23.04 7.19
CA ASP A 99 -3.41 -24.38 7.74
C ASP A 99 -2.43 -24.60 8.93
N PRO A 100 -2.91 -25.03 10.11
CA PRO A 100 -2.03 -25.32 11.24
C PRO A 100 -0.97 -26.40 10.96
N LYS A 101 -1.23 -27.28 9.98
CA LYS A 101 -0.31 -28.34 9.55
C LYS A 101 0.57 -27.92 8.37
N ASP A 102 0.17 -26.90 7.62
CA ASP A 102 0.90 -26.38 6.46
C ASP A 102 0.78 -24.86 6.37
N ARG A 103 1.76 -24.17 6.95
CA ARG A 103 1.82 -22.70 6.96
C ARG A 103 2.02 -22.06 5.58
N SER A 104 2.26 -22.85 4.53
CA SER A 104 2.33 -22.35 3.16
C SER A 104 0.95 -22.23 2.50
N LYS A 105 -0.10 -22.80 3.11
CA LYS A 105 -1.45 -22.87 2.57
C LYS A 105 -2.41 -21.96 3.33
N ILE A 106 -2.96 -20.97 2.65
CA ILE A 106 -4.06 -20.16 3.18
C ILE A 106 -5.36 -20.98 3.18
N ILE A 107 -6.08 -20.99 4.30
CA ILE A 107 -7.36 -21.71 4.46
C ILE A 107 -8.53 -20.79 4.76
N ASP A 108 -8.28 -19.57 5.25
CA ASP A 108 -9.32 -18.58 5.52
C ASP A 108 -8.73 -17.15 5.62
N PHE A 109 -9.60 -16.15 5.81
CA PHE A 109 -9.25 -14.77 6.13
C PHE A 109 -10.09 -14.24 7.28
N TRP A 110 -9.43 -13.61 8.25
CA TRP A 110 -10.11 -12.85 9.29
C TRP A 110 -10.31 -11.40 8.82
N CYS A 111 -11.56 -10.97 8.68
CA CYS A 111 -11.93 -9.60 8.31
C CYS A 111 -13.32 -9.27 8.87
N ILE A 112 -13.47 -8.11 9.50
CA ILE A 112 -14.77 -7.62 9.98
C ILE A 112 -15.46 -6.85 8.85
N PHE A 113 -14.69 -6.03 8.12
CA PHE A 113 -15.25 -5.15 7.10
C PHE A 113 -15.41 -5.86 5.74
N ARG A 114 -16.65 -6.22 5.40
CA ARG A 114 -17.02 -6.88 4.13
C ARG A 114 -16.20 -8.16 3.89
N PRO A 115 -16.33 -9.19 4.74
CA PRO A 115 -15.56 -10.43 4.62
C PRO A 115 -15.82 -11.21 3.33
N TRP A 116 -16.95 -10.99 2.67
CA TRP A 116 -17.31 -11.66 1.40
C TRP A 116 -16.56 -11.12 0.17
N ARG A 117 -15.66 -10.13 0.33
CA ARG A 117 -14.79 -9.68 -0.77
C ARG A 117 -13.85 -10.82 -1.15
N GLN A 118 -13.55 -10.95 -2.45
CA GLN A 118 -12.54 -11.91 -2.94
C GLN A 118 -11.14 -11.66 -2.35
N PHE A 119 -10.88 -10.41 -1.95
CA PHE A 119 -9.65 -9.97 -1.30
C PHE A 119 -10.01 -9.21 -0.02
N PRO A 120 -10.29 -9.93 1.09
CA PRO A 120 -10.84 -9.35 2.31
C PRO A 120 -9.72 -8.86 3.24
N PHE A 121 -8.86 -7.97 2.74
CA PHE A 121 -7.79 -7.34 3.50
C PHE A 121 -7.54 -5.90 3.03
N ASP A 122 -6.58 -5.24 3.66
CA ASP A 122 -6.18 -3.84 3.44
C ASP A 122 -5.08 -3.68 2.37
N MET A 123 -4.89 -2.46 1.85
CA MET A 123 -3.86 -2.14 0.86
C MET A 123 -2.44 -2.48 1.32
N ALA A 124 -2.15 -2.35 2.62
CA ALA A 124 -0.85 -2.64 3.21
C ALA A 124 -0.63 -4.15 3.49
N ALA A 125 -1.60 -5.01 3.13
CA ALA A 125 -1.59 -6.45 3.41
C ALA A 125 -1.00 -7.31 2.28
N PHE A 126 -0.49 -6.71 1.21
CA PHE A 126 0.04 -7.47 0.08
C PHE A 126 1.19 -6.77 -0.66
N ALA A 127 2.00 -7.56 -1.34
CA ALA A 127 2.95 -7.09 -2.35
C ALA A 127 2.89 -7.99 -3.59
N VAL A 128 3.32 -7.45 -4.72
CA VAL A 128 3.29 -8.14 -6.02
C VAL A 128 4.62 -8.02 -6.74
N ASN A 129 4.92 -8.99 -7.60
CA ASN A 129 6.05 -8.91 -8.50
C ASN A 129 5.85 -7.75 -9.50
N ALA A 130 6.81 -6.84 -9.57
CA ALA A 130 6.76 -5.65 -10.43
C ALA A 130 6.51 -5.99 -11.90
N ARG A 131 6.99 -7.15 -12.36
CA ARG A 131 6.80 -7.63 -13.74
C ARG A 131 5.34 -7.80 -14.12
N LEU A 132 4.45 -8.06 -13.16
CA LEU A 132 3.01 -8.17 -13.42
C LEU A 132 2.45 -6.87 -14.00
N PHE A 133 2.95 -5.69 -13.63
CA PHE A 133 2.48 -4.43 -14.22
C PHE A 133 2.88 -4.23 -15.69
N THR A 134 3.90 -4.94 -16.15
CA THR A 134 4.30 -4.99 -17.58
C THR A 134 3.47 -6.02 -18.34
N LEU A 135 3.20 -7.19 -17.73
CA LEU A 135 2.39 -8.26 -18.31
C LEU A 135 0.89 -7.89 -18.39
N PHE A 136 0.42 -7.09 -17.44
CA PHE A 136 -0.96 -6.59 -17.36
C PHE A 136 -0.96 -5.06 -17.52
N PRO A 137 -0.75 -4.53 -18.75
CA PRO A 137 -0.56 -3.09 -18.99
C PRO A 137 -1.82 -2.25 -18.75
N THR A 138 -2.98 -2.88 -18.62
CA THR A 138 -4.25 -2.21 -18.31
C THR A 138 -4.50 -2.08 -16.80
N ALA A 139 -3.75 -2.81 -15.96
CA ALA A 139 -3.94 -2.85 -14.50
C ALA A 139 -3.80 -1.46 -13.88
N ARG A 140 -4.86 -0.95 -13.26
CA ARG A 140 -4.85 0.35 -12.59
C ARG A 140 -5.92 0.48 -11.52
N PHE A 141 -5.67 1.36 -10.57
CA PHE A 141 -6.68 1.84 -9.62
C PHE A 141 -7.71 2.71 -10.33
N ASP A 142 -8.95 2.66 -9.86
CA ASP A 142 -10.03 3.52 -10.33
C ASP A 142 -10.51 4.46 -9.20
N TYR A 143 -11.56 5.23 -9.48
CA TYR A 143 -12.17 6.12 -8.49
C TYR A 143 -13.63 5.74 -8.17
N HIS A 144 -14.08 4.58 -8.64
CA HIS A 144 -15.46 4.13 -8.51
C HIS A 144 -15.58 3.12 -7.37
N ARG A 145 -14.60 2.21 -7.24
CA ARG A 145 -14.56 1.11 -6.28
C ARG A 145 -13.80 1.50 -5.02
N ALA A 146 -14.22 2.59 -4.38
CA ALA A 146 -13.50 3.23 -3.28
C ALA A 146 -13.09 2.33 -2.10
N LEU A 147 -13.79 1.20 -1.88
CA LEU A 147 -13.62 0.30 -0.73
C LEU A 147 -13.21 -1.13 -1.18
N GLU A 148 -12.81 -1.26 -2.44
CA GLU A 148 -12.50 -2.53 -3.10
C GLU A 148 -11.28 -2.34 -4.04
N GLN A 149 -10.42 -1.36 -3.74
CA GLN A 149 -9.27 -1.01 -4.60
C GLN A 149 -8.20 -2.11 -4.59
N GLU A 150 -8.05 -2.82 -3.47
CA GLU A 150 -7.13 -3.93 -3.25
C GLU A 150 -7.49 -5.09 -4.19
N GLY A 151 -8.75 -5.53 -4.13
CA GLY A 151 -9.23 -6.58 -5.02
C GLY A 151 -9.27 -6.14 -6.49
N LEU A 152 -9.53 -4.86 -6.75
CA LEU A 152 -9.50 -4.30 -8.10
C LEU A 152 -8.12 -4.44 -8.75
N ILE A 153 -7.06 -4.09 -8.04
CA ILE A 153 -5.71 -4.15 -8.60
C ILE A 153 -5.22 -5.59 -8.72
N LEU A 154 -5.46 -6.43 -7.70
CA LEU A 154 -5.05 -7.83 -7.71
C LEU A 154 -5.76 -8.64 -8.82
N SER A 155 -7.07 -8.45 -8.99
CA SER A 155 -7.80 -9.12 -10.08
C SER A 155 -7.29 -8.73 -11.46
N GLN A 156 -6.96 -7.45 -11.67
CA GLN A 156 -6.36 -6.98 -12.93
C GLN A 156 -4.93 -7.51 -13.16
N LEU A 157 -4.23 -7.94 -12.11
CA LEU A 157 -2.92 -8.58 -12.18
C LEU A 157 -3.00 -10.11 -12.35
N GLY A 158 -4.21 -10.67 -12.51
CA GLY A 158 -4.44 -12.07 -12.83
C GLY A 158 -4.80 -12.97 -11.64
N PHE A 159 -4.79 -12.46 -10.41
CA PHE A 159 -5.23 -13.22 -9.23
C PHE A 159 -6.75 -13.41 -9.26
N GLN A 160 -7.22 -14.65 -9.12
CA GLN A 160 -8.65 -14.97 -9.06
C GLN A 160 -9.19 -14.83 -7.64
N SER A 161 -8.33 -15.07 -6.65
CA SER A 161 -8.69 -14.97 -5.25
C SER A 161 -7.49 -14.66 -4.36
N ALA A 162 -7.74 -14.17 -3.15
CA ALA A 162 -6.70 -13.98 -2.15
C ALA A 162 -5.97 -15.28 -1.75
N TYR A 163 -6.61 -16.45 -1.97
CA TYR A 163 -5.99 -17.76 -1.78
C TYR A 163 -4.86 -18.07 -2.78
N ASP A 164 -4.76 -17.32 -3.88
CA ASP A 164 -3.68 -17.46 -4.88
C ASP A 164 -2.36 -16.81 -4.39
N LEU A 165 -2.38 -16.09 -3.27
CA LEU A 165 -1.24 -15.35 -2.73
C LEU A 165 -0.39 -16.22 -1.80
N GLU A 166 0.92 -15.97 -1.80
CA GLU A 166 1.85 -16.59 -0.87
C GLU A 166 1.69 -16.02 0.55
N PRO A 167 1.37 -16.81 1.59
CA PRO A 167 1.36 -16.32 2.95
C PRO A 167 2.79 -16.03 3.43
N LYS A 168 3.01 -14.85 3.99
CA LYS A 168 4.27 -14.44 4.62
C LYS A 168 4.07 -14.23 6.11
N ALA A 169 5.07 -13.66 6.78
CA ALA A 169 5.05 -13.37 8.21
C ALA A 169 4.81 -14.65 9.04
N ASP A 170 5.58 -15.70 8.71
CA ASP A 170 5.54 -17.01 9.36
C ASP A 170 4.13 -17.65 9.33
N GLY A 171 3.59 -17.84 8.12
CA GLY A 171 2.24 -18.37 7.91
C GLY A 171 1.16 -17.48 8.50
N CYS A 172 1.25 -16.17 8.30
CA CYS A 172 0.31 -15.19 8.82
C CYS A 172 0.15 -15.20 10.36
N SER A 173 1.16 -15.64 11.10
CA SER A 173 1.14 -15.68 12.57
C SER A 173 1.72 -14.42 13.22
N LYS A 174 2.32 -13.53 12.43
CA LYS A 174 2.97 -12.29 12.90
C LYS A 174 2.34 -11.08 12.23
N ILE A 175 2.10 -10.04 13.02
CA ILE A 175 1.74 -8.70 12.53
C ILE A 175 3.03 -7.90 12.41
N LEU A 176 3.34 -7.46 11.20
CA LEU A 176 4.55 -6.67 10.88
C LEU A 176 4.22 -5.30 10.25
N VAL A 177 2.93 -5.02 10.07
CA VAL A 177 2.40 -3.78 9.50
C VAL A 177 1.19 -3.35 10.30
N TRP A 178 1.06 -2.05 10.60
CA TRP A 178 -0.07 -1.47 11.30
C TRP A 178 -0.63 -0.28 10.53
N HIS A 179 -1.96 -0.24 10.39
CA HIS A 179 -2.67 0.84 9.72
C HIS A 179 -2.91 2.02 10.70
N THR A 180 -1.83 2.60 11.20
CA THR A 180 -1.86 3.77 12.10
C THR A 180 -2.29 5.04 11.37
N GLN A 181 -2.79 6.01 12.13
CA GLN A 181 -3.15 7.33 11.63
C GLN A 181 -2.76 8.39 12.64
N THR A 182 -2.19 9.49 12.16
CA THR A 182 -1.88 10.65 13.00
C THR A 182 -3.14 11.46 13.28
N ARG A 183 -3.39 11.81 14.54
CA ARG A 183 -4.51 12.70 14.88
C ARG A 183 -4.25 14.09 14.33
N THR A 184 -5.29 14.73 13.79
CA THR A 184 -5.21 16.12 13.35
C THR A 184 -4.78 17.02 14.52
N PRO A 185 -3.67 17.77 14.40
CA PRO A 185 -3.23 18.68 15.44
C PRO A 185 -4.23 19.82 15.66
N SER A 186 -4.39 20.23 16.91
CA SER A 186 -5.13 21.43 17.28
C SER A 186 -4.19 22.63 17.23
N PHE A 187 -4.51 23.60 16.38
CA PHE A 187 -3.79 24.87 16.33
C PHE A 187 -4.69 25.98 16.89
N VAL A 188 -4.12 26.85 17.72
CA VAL A 188 -4.76 28.11 18.07
C VAL A 188 -4.67 29.01 16.82
N PRO A 189 -5.79 29.60 16.35
CA PRO A 189 -5.74 30.53 15.23
C PRO A 189 -4.72 31.64 15.50
N TYR A 190 -3.81 31.86 14.56
CA TYR A 190 -2.85 32.95 14.67
C TYR A 190 -3.58 34.28 14.43
N PHE A 191 -3.71 35.11 15.46
CA PHE A 191 -4.44 36.37 15.43
C PHE A 191 -3.61 37.59 14.98
N GLY A 192 -2.40 37.40 14.46
CA GLY A 192 -1.65 38.52 13.89
C GLY A 192 -0.77 39.31 14.87
N PHE A 193 -0.62 38.89 16.12
CA PHE A 193 0.12 39.67 17.14
C PHE A 193 1.64 39.74 16.92
N GLN A 194 2.25 38.80 16.18
CA GLN A 194 3.69 38.79 15.87
C GLN A 194 3.96 38.15 14.51
N PRO A 195 4.48 38.90 13.51
CA PRO A 195 4.68 38.37 12.17
C PRO A 195 5.49 37.06 12.21
N PRO A 196 5.16 36.07 11.37
CA PRO A 196 5.91 34.82 11.32
C PRO A 196 7.40 35.14 11.05
N PRO A 197 8.34 34.44 11.71
CA PRO A 197 9.76 34.68 11.47
C PRO A 197 10.10 34.52 9.98
N PRO A 198 10.98 35.35 9.41
CA PRO A 198 11.29 35.33 7.97
C PRO A 198 11.81 33.99 7.46
N SER A 199 12.35 33.14 8.34
CA SER A 199 12.93 31.84 8.00
C SER A 199 11.94 30.68 7.99
N PHE A 200 10.65 30.92 8.24
CA PHE A 200 9.61 29.89 8.36
C PHE A 200 8.52 29.95 7.28
N VAL A 201 8.74 30.71 6.20
CA VAL A 201 7.81 30.87 5.07
C VAL A 201 8.37 30.21 3.81
#